data_AF-A0AAW4L1T8-F1
#
_entry.id   AF-A0AAW4L1T8-F1
#
_cell.length_a   1.000
_cell.length_b   1.000
_cell.length_c   1.000
_cell.angle_alpha   90.00
_cell.angle_beta   90.00
_cell.angle_gamma   90.00
#
_symmetry.space_group_name_H-M   'P 1'
#
loop_
_entity.id
_entity.type
_entity.pdbx_description
1 polymer ?
#
loop_
_entity_poly.entity_id
_entity_poly.type
_entity_poly.pdbx_seq_one_letter_code
_entity_poly.pdbx_strand_id
1 'polypeptide(L)'
;MSEEKIIWADCKRCARKTQHEEMYIHHISADPDEYPDAETWQVIRCRGCLNIAFRYQYDDYCDVHETDDGNYEHTTTVSLFPKTIRNHKRLDCSYYIPDVIRNVYQQTLSAYGEEAYILASVGLRATIEATCNHLKISGNSLEKRIDQLFKAGHVSNGDKRRLHAIRFLGNDAAHEILEPNESELRVALEIVEHLLNSVFILEKKAKRLETVIETYDEFLKALSSSVKQLKLGETMSVANILGRKRRLVTQSLTSFEAKLIDDISAGNIAYLKLEKIEKIDGRDIQLYTIGEVSKPQVNEEDEFSFL
;
A
#
# COMPACT_ATOMS: atom_id res chain seq x y z
N MET A 1 -34.67 -1.83 -33.56
CA MET A 1 -33.81 -1.63 -32.38
C MET A 1 -33.58 -3.01 -31.82
N SER A 2 -32.37 -3.56 -31.95
CA SER A 2 -32.02 -4.83 -31.31
C SER A 2 -32.18 -4.65 -29.80
N GLU A 3 -32.89 -5.56 -29.13
CA GLU A 3 -33.00 -5.53 -27.67
C GLU A 3 -31.58 -5.61 -27.07
N GLU A 4 -31.21 -4.65 -26.24
CA GLU A 4 -29.94 -4.69 -25.52
C GLU A 4 -29.99 -5.84 -24.52
N LYS A 5 -29.26 -6.92 -24.81
CA LYS A 5 -29.13 -8.03 -23.87
C LYS A 5 -28.21 -7.63 -22.72
N ILE A 6 -28.79 -7.59 -21.52
CA ILE A 6 -28.09 -7.23 -20.28
C ILE A 6 -27.75 -8.50 -19.51
N ILE A 7 -26.51 -8.62 -19.08
CA ILE A 7 -26.05 -9.72 -18.23
C ILE A 7 -25.39 -9.19 -16.95
N TRP A 8 -25.31 -10.04 -15.93
CA TRP A 8 -24.58 -9.73 -14.70
C TRP A 8 -23.24 -10.47 -14.66
N ALA A 9 -22.15 -9.72 -14.52
CA ALA A 9 -20.80 -10.25 -14.47
C ALA A 9 -19.92 -9.42 -13.52
N ASP A 10 -18.82 -9.99 -13.05
CA ASP A 10 -17.83 -9.24 -12.27
C ASP A 10 -17.03 -8.30 -13.18
N CYS A 11 -16.97 -7.02 -12.80
CA CYS A 11 -16.22 -6.03 -13.56
C CYS A 11 -14.85 -5.79 -12.92
N LYS A 12 -13.77 -5.94 -13.70
CA LYS A 12 -12.38 -5.68 -13.28
C LYS A 12 -12.16 -4.30 -12.65
N ARG A 13 -12.69 -3.22 -13.24
CA ARG A 13 -12.52 -1.85 -12.71
C ARG A 13 -13.41 -1.55 -11.51
N CYS A 14 -14.68 -1.99 -11.52
CA CYS A 14 -15.58 -1.79 -10.40
C CYS A 14 -15.28 -2.70 -9.20
N ALA A 15 -14.58 -3.83 -9.43
CA ALA A 15 -14.28 -4.88 -8.46
C ALA A 15 -15.54 -5.48 -7.80
N ARG A 16 -16.66 -5.55 -8.53
CA ARG A 16 -17.93 -6.10 -8.04
C ARG A 16 -18.80 -6.59 -9.21
N LYS A 17 -19.81 -7.40 -8.90
CA LYS A 17 -20.84 -7.83 -9.86
C LYS A 17 -21.65 -6.62 -10.31
N THR A 18 -21.71 -6.39 -11.61
CA THR A 18 -22.42 -5.26 -12.23
C THR A 18 -23.13 -5.69 -13.51
N GLN A 19 -24.05 -4.84 -13.99
CA GLN A 19 -24.68 -5.03 -15.28
C GLN A 19 -23.70 -4.71 -16.41
N HIS A 20 -23.67 -5.59 -17.39
CA HIS A 20 -22.93 -5.43 -18.64
C HIS A 20 -23.88 -5.55 -19.80
N GLU A 21 -23.66 -4.73 -20.83
CA GLU A 21 -24.26 -4.94 -22.13
C GLU A 21 -23.43 -5.96 -22.92
N GLU A 22 -24.12 -6.81 -23.67
CA GLU A 22 -23.50 -7.69 -24.67
C GLU A 22 -23.25 -6.89 -25.95
N MET A 23 -21.97 -6.67 -26.29
CA MET A 23 -21.59 -5.96 -27.52
C MET A 23 -21.47 -6.89 -28.72
N TYR A 24 -21.01 -8.12 -28.49
CA TYR A 24 -20.83 -9.14 -29.50
C TYR A 24 -21.02 -10.52 -28.88
N ILE A 25 -21.58 -11.44 -29.66
CA ILE A 25 -21.80 -12.83 -29.28
C ILE A 25 -21.48 -13.76 -30.45
N HIS A 26 -20.82 -14.86 -30.14
CA HIS A 26 -20.65 -16.00 -31.03
C HIS A 26 -21.04 -17.27 -30.27
N HIS A 27 -22.00 -18.02 -30.81
CA HIS A 27 -22.54 -19.22 -30.18
C HIS A 27 -22.27 -20.41 -31.09
N ILE A 28 -21.74 -21.48 -30.51
CA ILE A 28 -21.42 -22.74 -31.16
C ILE A 28 -22.11 -23.83 -30.34
N SER A 29 -22.97 -24.61 -30.97
CA SER A 29 -23.57 -25.81 -30.36
C SER A 29 -22.98 -27.04 -31.00
N ALA A 30 -22.68 -28.08 -30.20
CA ALA A 30 -22.30 -29.37 -30.75
C ALA A 30 -23.45 -30.03 -31.53
N ASP A 31 -23.09 -31.04 -32.32
CA ASP A 31 -24.07 -31.90 -32.98
C ASP A 31 -24.91 -32.62 -31.91
N PRO A 32 -26.25 -32.53 -31.93
CA PRO A 32 -27.11 -33.22 -30.98
C PRO A 32 -26.96 -34.75 -30.97
N ASP A 33 -26.48 -35.33 -32.08
CA ASP A 33 -26.22 -36.78 -32.18
C ASP A 33 -24.88 -37.20 -31.51
N GLU A 34 -24.04 -36.23 -31.13
CA GLU A 34 -22.79 -36.45 -30.38
C GLU A 34 -23.00 -36.19 -28.87
N TYR A 35 -22.19 -35.29 -28.27
CA TYR A 35 -22.37 -34.83 -26.90
C TYR A 35 -23.06 -33.46 -26.92
N PRO A 36 -24.32 -33.34 -26.47
CA PRO A 36 -25.04 -32.08 -26.44
C PRO A 36 -24.39 -31.07 -25.48
N ASP A 37 -23.55 -30.19 -26.02
CA ASP A 37 -22.98 -29.04 -25.34
C ASP A 37 -23.08 -27.77 -26.21
N ALA A 38 -22.78 -26.63 -25.59
CA ALA A 38 -22.59 -25.39 -26.34
C ALA A 38 -21.55 -24.48 -25.71
N GLU A 39 -20.88 -23.72 -26.56
CA GLU A 39 -19.97 -22.65 -26.20
C GLU A 39 -20.55 -21.30 -26.63
N THR A 40 -20.56 -20.34 -25.71
CA THR A 40 -20.97 -18.96 -25.97
C THR A 40 -19.83 -18.00 -25.64
N TRP A 41 -19.31 -17.34 -26.67
CA TRP A 41 -18.22 -16.37 -26.60
C TRP A 41 -18.77 -14.96 -26.74
N GLN A 42 -18.50 -14.07 -25.79
CA GLN A 42 -19.09 -12.73 -25.75
C GLN A 42 -18.05 -11.64 -25.46
N VAL A 43 -18.22 -10.49 -26.12
CA VAL A 43 -17.57 -9.24 -25.71
C VAL A 43 -18.61 -8.41 -24.96
N ILE A 44 -18.31 -8.06 -23.72
CA ILE A 44 -19.26 -7.40 -22.81
C ILE A 44 -18.70 -6.06 -22.32
N ARG A 45 -19.55 -5.06 -22.11
CA ARG A 45 -19.15 -3.74 -21.61
C ARG A 45 -19.91 -3.40 -20.34
N CYS A 46 -19.19 -3.04 -19.28
CA CYS A 46 -19.79 -2.64 -18.01
C CYS A 46 -20.59 -1.35 -18.20
N ARG A 47 -21.87 -1.35 -17.80
CA ARG A 47 -22.74 -0.17 -17.92
C ARG A 47 -22.43 0.94 -16.91
N GLY A 48 -21.54 0.69 -15.95
CA GLY A 48 -21.08 1.67 -14.97
C GLY A 48 -19.78 2.37 -15.35
N CYS A 49 -18.70 1.60 -15.54
CA CYS A 49 -17.36 2.15 -15.79
C CYS A 49 -16.87 1.99 -17.24
N LEU A 50 -17.73 1.46 -18.13
CA LEU A 50 -17.44 1.20 -19.54
C LEU A 50 -16.26 0.26 -19.80
N ASN A 51 -15.82 -0.50 -18.78
CA ASN A 51 -14.78 -1.51 -18.96
C ASN A 51 -15.26 -2.62 -19.88
N ILE A 52 -14.46 -2.95 -20.89
CA ILE A 52 -14.70 -4.07 -21.79
C ILE A 52 -14.06 -5.33 -21.17
N ALA A 53 -14.78 -6.44 -21.25
CA ALA A 53 -14.32 -7.76 -20.86
C ALA A 53 -14.78 -8.80 -21.88
N PHE A 54 -14.13 -9.95 -21.86
CA PHE A 54 -14.51 -11.11 -22.63
C PHE A 54 -15.13 -12.14 -21.70
N ARG A 55 -16.28 -12.70 -22.09
CA ARG A 55 -16.99 -13.72 -21.32
C ARG A 55 -17.09 -14.99 -22.16
N TYR A 56 -16.69 -16.10 -21.58
CA TYR A 56 -16.88 -17.43 -22.10
C TYR A 56 -17.91 -18.14 -21.23
N GLN A 57 -18.87 -18.81 -21.85
CA GLN A 57 -19.82 -19.67 -21.19
C GLN A 57 -19.81 -21.03 -21.89
N TYR A 58 -19.78 -22.09 -21.11
CA TYR A 58 -19.93 -23.47 -21.55
C TYR A 58 -21.19 -24.04 -20.90
N ASP A 59 -22.09 -24.56 -21.73
CA ASP A 59 -23.36 -25.17 -21.35
C ASP A 59 -23.26 -26.68 -21.58
N ASP A 60 -23.32 -27.47 -20.52
CA ASP A 60 -23.34 -28.93 -20.60
C ASP A 60 -24.78 -29.42 -20.47
N TYR A 61 -25.46 -29.67 -21.59
CA TYR A 61 -26.88 -30.06 -21.58
C TYR A 61 -27.12 -31.49 -21.08
N CYS A 62 -26.07 -32.28 -20.88
CA CYS A 62 -26.17 -33.63 -20.34
C CYS A 62 -26.11 -33.65 -18.80
N ASP A 63 -25.42 -32.67 -18.20
CA ASP A 63 -25.32 -32.53 -16.75
C ASP A 63 -26.51 -31.72 -16.20
N VAL A 64 -27.66 -32.38 -16.05
CA VAL A 64 -28.92 -31.78 -15.59
C VAL A 64 -29.18 -32.10 -14.12
N HIS A 65 -29.55 -31.08 -13.35
CA HIS A 65 -29.93 -31.19 -11.95
C HIS A 65 -31.26 -30.49 -11.66
N GLU A 66 -31.95 -30.95 -10.61
CA GLU A 66 -33.18 -30.33 -10.12
C GLU A 66 -32.84 -29.19 -9.16
N THR A 67 -33.44 -28.02 -9.37
CA THR A 67 -33.29 -26.84 -8.50
C THR A 67 -34.26 -26.90 -7.32
N ASP A 68 -34.04 -26.07 -6.29
CA ASP A 68 -34.90 -26.00 -5.10
C ASP A 68 -36.38 -25.70 -5.42
N ASP A 69 -36.64 -25.06 -6.57
CA ASP A 69 -37.97 -24.72 -7.07
C ASP A 69 -38.62 -25.85 -7.91
N GLY A 70 -37.97 -27.00 -8.05
CA GLY A 70 -38.45 -28.16 -8.82
C GLY A 70 -38.27 -28.03 -10.34
N ASN A 71 -37.45 -27.10 -10.82
CA ASN A 71 -37.12 -26.96 -12.24
C ASN A 71 -35.85 -27.75 -12.56
N TYR A 72 -35.70 -28.17 -13.82
CA TYR A 72 -34.47 -28.81 -14.30
C TYR A 72 -33.57 -27.79 -14.99
N GLU A 73 -32.33 -27.67 -14.52
CA GLU A 73 -31.31 -26.80 -15.11
C GLU A 73 -30.06 -27.64 -15.44
N HIS A 74 -29.39 -27.28 -16.52
CA HIS A 74 -28.14 -27.89 -16.93
C HIS A 74 -26.93 -27.11 -16.38
N THR A 75 -25.80 -27.78 -16.18
CA THR A 75 -24.61 -27.15 -15.63
C THR A 75 -24.03 -26.12 -16.60
N THR A 76 -23.80 -24.91 -16.10
CA THR A 76 -23.21 -23.80 -16.85
C THR A 76 -21.92 -23.34 -16.21
N THR A 77 -20.81 -23.36 -16.96
CA THR A 77 -19.51 -22.83 -16.53
C THR A 77 -19.26 -21.48 -17.17
N VAL A 78 -18.90 -20.46 -16.38
CA VAL A 78 -18.66 -19.09 -16.87
C VAL A 78 -17.25 -18.63 -16.52
N SER A 79 -16.51 -18.14 -17.52
CA SER A 79 -15.20 -17.52 -17.34
C SER A 79 -15.17 -16.10 -17.87
N LEU A 80 -14.53 -15.19 -17.12
CA LEU A 80 -14.35 -13.78 -17.48
C LEU A 80 -12.88 -13.46 -17.68
N PHE A 81 -12.57 -12.76 -18.76
CA PHE A 81 -11.22 -12.35 -19.11
C PHE A 81 -11.15 -10.84 -19.33
N PRO A 82 -10.14 -10.16 -18.76
CA PRO A 82 -9.20 -10.67 -17.75
C PRO A 82 -9.89 -11.09 -16.45
N LYS A 83 -9.38 -12.15 -15.81
CA LYS A 83 -9.88 -12.62 -14.51
C LYS A 83 -9.83 -11.51 -13.47
N THR A 84 -10.82 -11.53 -12.58
CA THR A 84 -11.00 -10.51 -11.54
C THR A 84 -11.27 -11.20 -10.22
N ILE A 85 -10.54 -10.78 -9.18
CA ILE A 85 -10.84 -11.20 -7.81
C ILE A 85 -12.09 -10.45 -7.36
N ARG A 86 -13.16 -11.19 -7.08
CA ARG A 86 -14.44 -10.60 -6.67
C ARG A 86 -14.29 -9.78 -5.39
N ASN A 87 -14.88 -8.58 -5.36
CA ASN A 87 -14.85 -7.66 -4.21
C ASN A 87 -13.45 -7.24 -3.75
N HIS A 88 -12.45 -7.32 -4.63
CA HIS A 88 -11.07 -6.92 -4.31
C HIS A 88 -10.56 -5.85 -5.26
N LYS A 89 -9.98 -4.78 -4.70
CA LYS A 89 -9.28 -3.75 -5.45
C LYS A 89 -7.80 -3.83 -5.11
N ARG A 90 -6.97 -3.68 -6.13
CA ARG A 90 -5.52 -3.59 -5.98
C ARG A 90 -5.15 -2.37 -5.12
N LEU A 91 -4.00 -2.45 -4.47
CA LEU A 91 -3.44 -1.34 -3.71
C LEU A 91 -3.30 -0.06 -4.57
N ASP A 92 -3.96 0.99 -4.13
CA ASP A 92 -3.78 2.35 -4.66
C ASP A 92 -2.38 2.84 -4.37
N CYS A 93 -1.80 3.60 -5.30
CA CYS A 93 -0.42 4.10 -5.18
C CYS A 93 0.64 3.00 -5.01
N SER A 94 0.41 1.82 -5.60
CA SER A 94 1.41 0.74 -5.65
C SER A 94 2.74 1.15 -6.27
N TYR A 95 2.81 2.29 -6.97
CA TYR A 95 4.04 2.90 -7.46
C TYR A 95 5.06 3.28 -6.36
N TYR A 96 4.64 3.38 -5.10
CA TYR A 96 5.56 3.55 -3.96
C TYR A 96 6.19 2.24 -3.48
N ILE A 97 5.66 1.09 -3.91
CA ILE A 97 6.20 -0.23 -3.56
C ILE A 97 7.38 -0.53 -4.49
N PRO A 98 8.54 -0.96 -3.96
CA PRO A 98 9.69 -1.35 -4.77
C PRO A 98 9.35 -2.37 -5.86
N ASP A 99 9.94 -2.24 -7.05
CA ASP A 99 9.53 -2.98 -8.25
C ASP A 99 9.54 -4.50 -8.08
N VAL A 100 10.57 -5.05 -7.44
CA VAL A 100 10.66 -6.50 -7.19
C VAL A 100 9.47 -6.98 -6.35
N ILE A 101 9.13 -6.26 -5.28
CA ILE A 101 8.01 -6.61 -4.40
C ILE A 101 6.69 -6.45 -5.15
N ARG A 102 6.53 -5.34 -5.89
CA ARG A 102 5.34 -5.07 -6.69
C ARG A 102 5.10 -6.16 -7.73
N ASN A 103 6.15 -6.64 -8.39
CA ASN A 103 6.06 -7.70 -9.39
C ASN A 103 5.60 -9.02 -8.76
N VAL A 104 6.20 -9.43 -7.63
CA VAL A 104 5.77 -10.64 -6.90
C VAL A 104 4.32 -10.53 -6.45
N TYR A 105 3.92 -9.39 -5.90
CA TYR A 105 2.53 -9.14 -5.51
C TYR A 105 1.56 -9.19 -6.71
N GLN A 106 1.92 -8.60 -7.85
CA GLN A 106 1.09 -8.66 -9.06
C GLN A 106 0.94 -10.08 -9.62
N GLN A 107 2.02 -10.87 -9.60
CA GLN A 107 1.95 -12.29 -9.97
C GLN A 107 1.07 -13.07 -9.01
N THR A 108 1.17 -12.78 -7.72
CA THR A 108 0.33 -13.38 -6.67
C THR A 108 -1.16 -13.09 -6.90
N LEU A 109 -1.51 -11.85 -7.22
CA LEU A 109 -2.88 -11.49 -7.58
C LEU A 109 -3.36 -12.19 -8.86
N SER A 110 -2.47 -12.39 -9.83
CA SER A 110 -2.80 -13.14 -11.05
C SER A 110 -3.10 -14.59 -10.72
N ALA A 111 -2.25 -15.26 -9.93
CA ALA A 111 -2.46 -16.63 -9.49
C ALA A 111 -3.76 -16.77 -8.69
N TYR A 112 -4.04 -15.82 -7.78
CA TYR A 112 -5.31 -15.78 -7.05
C TYR A 112 -6.50 -15.67 -8.02
N GLY A 113 -6.45 -14.73 -8.97
CA GLY A 113 -7.53 -14.50 -9.93
C GLY A 113 -7.81 -15.69 -10.86
N GLU A 114 -6.79 -16.51 -11.13
CA GLU A 114 -6.91 -17.77 -11.86
C GLU A 114 -7.26 -18.96 -10.96
N GLU A 115 -7.60 -18.72 -9.69
CA GLU A 115 -7.93 -19.75 -8.69
C GLU A 115 -6.79 -20.75 -8.42
N ALA A 116 -5.55 -20.39 -8.77
CA ALA A 116 -4.34 -21.17 -8.48
C ALA A 116 -3.88 -20.93 -7.02
N TYR A 117 -4.66 -21.38 -6.04
CA TYR A 117 -4.54 -21.01 -4.63
C TYR A 117 -3.25 -21.48 -3.95
N ILE A 118 -2.69 -22.62 -4.39
CA ILE A 118 -1.36 -23.07 -3.96
C ILE A 118 -0.31 -22.03 -4.36
N LEU A 119 -0.29 -21.62 -5.63
CA LEU A 119 0.69 -20.65 -6.13
C LEU A 119 0.49 -19.27 -5.53
N ALA A 120 -0.76 -18.85 -5.34
CA ALA A 120 -1.08 -17.60 -4.66
C ALA A 120 -0.55 -17.59 -3.22
N SER A 121 -0.70 -18.68 -2.46
CA SER A 121 -0.17 -18.81 -1.09
C SER A 121 1.36 -18.69 -1.04
N VAL A 122 2.05 -19.35 -1.96
CA VAL A 122 3.50 -19.24 -2.11
C VAL A 122 3.89 -17.80 -2.46
N GLY A 123 3.14 -17.16 -3.36
CA GLY A 123 3.33 -15.75 -3.74
C GLY A 123 3.14 -14.77 -2.58
N LEU A 124 2.15 -14.99 -1.71
CA LEU A 124 1.94 -14.19 -0.50
C LEU A 124 3.13 -14.30 0.45
N ARG A 125 3.63 -15.51 0.70
CA ARG A 125 4.86 -15.73 1.49
C ARG A 125 6.07 -15.07 0.83
N ALA A 126 6.24 -15.23 -0.48
CA ALA A 126 7.33 -14.62 -1.24
C ALA A 126 7.27 -13.09 -1.19
N THR A 127 6.08 -12.48 -1.14
CA THR A 127 5.91 -11.04 -0.97
C THR A 127 6.44 -10.55 0.37
N ILE A 128 6.22 -11.31 1.46
CA ILE A 128 6.80 -11.03 2.78
C ILE A 128 8.32 -11.17 2.73
N GLU A 129 8.85 -12.23 2.11
CA GLU A 129 10.30 -12.43 1.96
C GLU A 129 10.97 -11.31 1.17
N ALA A 130 10.35 -10.88 0.07
CA ALA A 130 10.81 -9.76 -0.76
C ALA A 130 10.80 -8.44 0.03
N THR A 131 9.78 -8.22 0.87
CA THR A 131 9.70 -7.06 1.78
C THR A 131 10.86 -7.07 2.78
N CYS A 132 11.09 -8.21 3.44
CA CYS A 132 12.23 -8.37 4.34
C CYS A 132 13.58 -8.18 3.62
N ASN A 133 13.70 -8.61 2.35
CA ASN A 133 14.93 -8.45 1.56
C ASN A 133 15.21 -6.97 1.28
N HIS A 134 14.18 -6.24 0.84
CA HIS A 134 14.29 -4.82 0.54
C HIS A 134 14.67 -3.99 1.77
N LEU A 135 14.06 -4.31 2.92
CA LEU A 135 14.38 -3.68 4.20
C LEU A 135 15.70 -4.19 4.83
N LYS A 136 16.43 -5.07 4.14
CA LYS A 136 17.71 -5.67 4.60
C LYS A 136 17.60 -6.32 5.99
N ILE A 137 16.46 -6.93 6.29
CA ILE A 137 16.20 -7.61 7.56
C ILE A 137 16.98 -8.94 7.59
N SER A 138 17.92 -9.03 8.54
CA SER A 138 18.76 -10.20 8.74
C SER A 138 18.01 -11.36 9.40
N GLY A 139 18.40 -12.58 9.04
CA GLY A 139 17.87 -13.81 9.64
C GLY A 139 17.93 -14.99 8.69
N ASN A 140 18.23 -16.18 9.24
CA ASN A 140 18.43 -17.41 8.46
C ASN A 140 17.11 -18.10 8.08
N SER A 141 15.98 -17.59 8.54
CA SER A 141 14.65 -18.12 8.24
C SER A 141 13.63 -16.98 8.21
N LEU A 142 12.54 -17.16 7.46
CA LEU A 142 11.47 -16.17 7.40
C LEU A 142 10.86 -15.88 8.78
N GLU A 143 10.80 -16.89 9.66
CA GLU A 143 10.35 -16.73 11.05
C GLU A 143 11.16 -15.65 11.78
N LYS A 144 12.49 -15.79 11.80
CA LYS A 144 13.38 -14.83 12.46
C LYS A 144 13.27 -13.45 11.82
N ARG A 145 13.09 -13.39 10.50
CA ARG A 145 12.98 -12.12 9.78
C ARG A 145 11.67 -11.39 10.09
N ILE A 146 10.55 -12.10 10.23
CA ILE A 146 9.28 -11.52 10.71
C ILE A 146 9.43 -10.98 12.13
N ASP A 147 10.11 -11.71 13.02
CA ASP A 147 10.39 -11.21 14.36
C ASP A 147 11.25 -9.94 14.36
N GLN A 148 12.23 -9.87 13.45
CA GLN A 148 13.08 -8.68 13.32
C GLN A 148 12.37 -7.49 12.66
N LEU A 149 11.40 -7.71 11.76
CA LEU A 149 10.53 -6.65 11.25
C LEU A 149 9.82 -5.93 12.39
N PHE A 150 9.29 -6.69 13.36
CA PHE A 150 8.65 -6.13 14.55
C PHE A 150 9.66 -5.38 15.42
N LYS A 151 10.83 -5.98 15.71
CA LYS A 151 11.86 -5.34 16.54
C LYS A 151 12.41 -4.05 15.93
N ALA A 152 12.46 -3.96 14.60
CA ALA A 152 12.85 -2.77 13.87
C ALA A 152 11.72 -1.70 13.79
N GLY A 153 10.53 -1.98 14.33
CA GLY A 153 9.41 -1.05 14.35
C GLY A 153 8.66 -0.91 13.02
N HIS A 154 8.95 -1.75 12.03
CA HIS A 154 8.25 -1.70 10.73
C HIS A 154 6.80 -2.20 10.80
N VAL A 155 6.50 -3.05 11.78
CA VAL A 155 5.18 -3.68 11.95
C VAL A 155 4.81 -3.77 13.42
N SER A 156 3.51 -3.83 13.72
CA SER A 156 3.05 -4.03 15.10
C SER A 156 3.22 -5.49 15.56
N ASN A 157 3.09 -5.74 16.87
CA ASN A 157 3.09 -7.12 17.39
C ASN A 157 1.89 -7.93 16.86
N GLY A 158 0.77 -7.26 16.56
CA GLY A 158 -0.39 -7.89 15.94
C GLY A 158 -0.09 -8.35 14.51
N ASP A 159 0.57 -7.49 13.73
CA ASP A 159 1.00 -7.82 12.37
C ASP A 159 1.98 -8.98 12.37
N LYS A 160 2.95 -8.98 13.29
CA LYS A 160 3.90 -10.08 13.46
C LYS A 160 3.21 -11.44 13.55
N ARG A 161 2.19 -11.56 14.41
CA ARG A 161 1.41 -12.80 14.58
C ARG A 161 0.69 -13.19 13.29
N ARG A 162 0.07 -12.24 12.61
CA ARG A 162 -0.62 -12.44 11.33
C ARG A 162 0.33 -12.87 10.20
N LEU A 163 1.52 -12.28 10.14
CA LEU A 163 2.56 -12.66 9.16
C LEU A 163 3.08 -14.08 9.40
N HIS A 164 3.19 -14.53 10.66
CA HIS A 164 3.50 -15.93 10.93
C HIS A 164 2.40 -16.88 10.44
N ALA A 165 1.12 -16.51 10.52
CA ALA A 165 0.04 -17.31 9.96
C ALA A 165 0.19 -17.49 8.44
N ILE A 166 0.53 -16.43 7.70
CA ILE A 166 0.80 -16.53 6.25
C ILE A 166 2.05 -17.35 5.97
N ARG A 167 3.08 -17.27 6.81
CA ARG A 167 4.26 -18.15 6.69
C ARG A 167 3.87 -19.61 6.79
N PHE A 168 3.01 -19.99 7.74
CA PHE A 168 2.54 -21.35 7.87
C PHE A 168 1.72 -21.76 6.64
N LEU A 169 0.71 -20.95 6.26
CA LEU A 169 -0.09 -21.16 5.06
C LEU A 169 0.75 -21.41 3.80
N GLY A 170 1.77 -20.58 3.57
CA GLY A 170 2.66 -20.72 2.42
C GLY A 170 3.64 -21.90 2.52
N ASN A 171 4.00 -22.34 3.73
CA ASN A 171 4.80 -23.54 3.93
C ASN A 171 3.98 -24.79 3.60
N ASP A 172 2.76 -24.87 4.14
CA ASP A 172 1.86 -26.01 3.96
C ASP A 172 1.49 -26.14 2.47
N ALA A 173 1.18 -25.03 1.80
CA ALA A 173 0.95 -25.02 0.35
C ALA A 173 2.18 -25.46 -0.46
N ALA A 174 3.39 -25.02 -0.12
CA ALA A 174 4.60 -25.30 -0.90
C ALA A 174 5.18 -26.71 -0.67
N HIS A 175 5.16 -27.17 0.57
CA HIS A 175 5.85 -28.40 0.97
C HIS A 175 4.90 -29.58 1.16
N GLU A 176 3.68 -29.31 1.63
CA GLU A 176 2.67 -30.35 1.87
C GLU A 176 1.64 -30.41 0.74
N ILE A 177 1.69 -29.47 -0.21
CA ILE A 177 0.77 -29.36 -1.36
C ILE A 177 -0.69 -29.29 -0.90
N LEU A 178 -0.90 -28.64 0.25
CA LEU A 178 -2.24 -28.40 0.78
C LEU A 178 -2.81 -27.14 0.13
N GLU A 179 -3.86 -27.31 -0.65
CA GLU A 179 -4.59 -26.20 -1.23
C GLU A 179 -5.41 -25.49 -0.15
N PRO A 180 -5.18 -24.19 0.09
CA PRO A 180 -5.99 -23.43 1.03
C PRO A 180 -7.29 -23.02 0.38
N ASN A 181 -8.32 -22.86 1.21
CA ASN A 181 -9.60 -22.38 0.71
C ASN A 181 -9.55 -20.86 0.39
N GLU A 182 -10.46 -20.42 -0.48
CA GLU A 182 -10.50 -19.04 -0.96
C GLU A 182 -10.64 -18.02 0.18
N SER A 183 -11.34 -18.37 1.27
CA SER A 183 -11.56 -17.49 2.42
C SER A 183 -10.28 -17.26 3.24
N GLU A 184 -9.48 -18.29 3.46
CA GLU A 184 -8.17 -18.19 4.13
C GLU A 184 -7.21 -17.36 3.28
N LEU A 185 -7.16 -17.64 1.98
CA LEU A 185 -6.29 -16.92 1.05
C LEU A 185 -6.69 -15.45 0.95
N ARG A 186 -7.99 -15.15 1.01
CA ARG A 186 -8.52 -13.77 1.01
C ARG A 186 -8.02 -12.99 2.23
N VAL A 187 -8.13 -13.59 3.42
CA VAL A 187 -7.62 -12.98 4.66
C VAL A 187 -6.09 -12.81 4.59
N ALA A 188 -5.37 -13.80 4.08
CA ALA A 188 -3.92 -13.72 3.90
C ALA A 188 -3.52 -12.59 2.95
N LEU A 189 -4.25 -12.40 1.83
CA LEU A 189 -4.04 -11.31 0.89
C LEU A 189 -4.24 -9.94 1.56
N GLU A 190 -5.33 -9.75 2.32
CA GLU A 190 -5.60 -8.50 3.05
C GLU A 190 -4.48 -8.14 4.03
N ILE A 191 -3.93 -9.14 4.74
CA ILE A 191 -2.82 -8.94 5.68
C ILE A 191 -1.54 -8.54 4.95
N VAL A 192 -1.21 -9.20 3.82
CA VAL A 192 -0.04 -8.83 3.00
C VAL A 192 -0.21 -7.43 2.42
N GLU A 193 -1.40 -7.08 1.96
CA GLU A 193 -1.70 -5.74 1.46
C GLU A 193 -1.60 -4.68 2.55
N HIS A 194 -2.05 -4.98 3.76
CA HIS A 194 -1.85 -4.12 4.92
C HIS A 194 -0.36 -3.90 5.21
N LEU A 195 0.47 -4.95 5.17
CA LEU A 195 1.92 -4.84 5.32
C LEU A 195 2.51 -3.88 4.27
N LEU A 196 2.23 -4.11 2.98
CA LEU A 196 2.75 -3.30 1.89
C LEU A 196 2.29 -1.84 1.99
N ASN A 197 1.04 -1.63 2.35
CA ASN A 197 0.47 -0.30 2.54
C ASN A 197 1.15 0.44 3.70
N SER A 198 1.30 -0.20 4.85
CA SER A 198 1.91 0.41 6.03
C SER A 198 3.40 0.72 5.83
N VAL A 199 4.16 -0.24 5.28
CA VAL A 199 5.63 -0.13 5.15
C VAL A 199 6.04 0.83 4.04
N PHE A 200 5.32 0.85 2.90
CA PHE A 200 5.75 1.61 1.71
C PHE A 200 4.84 2.78 1.36
N ILE A 201 3.52 2.57 1.33
CA ILE A 201 2.59 3.55 0.79
C ILE A 201 2.31 4.66 1.81
N LEU A 202 1.93 4.29 3.03
CA LEU A 202 1.61 5.23 4.10
C LEU A 202 2.84 6.02 4.51
N GLU A 203 4.01 5.39 4.60
CA GLU A 203 5.27 6.08 4.89
C GLU A 203 5.55 7.22 3.89
N LYS A 204 5.32 6.99 2.59
CA LYS A 204 5.49 8.04 1.58
C LYS A 204 4.40 9.10 1.62
N LYS A 205 3.14 8.72 1.85
CA LYS A 205 2.01 9.66 1.96
C LYS A 205 2.13 10.53 3.22
N ALA A 206 2.59 9.97 4.33
CA ALA A 206 2.73 10.65 5.62
C ALA A 206 3.78 11.77 5.58
N LYS A 207 4.81 11.68 4.74
CA LYS A 207 5.81 12.76 4.53
C LYS A 207 5.20 14.09 4.07
N ARG A 208 3.96 14.10 3.57
CA ARG A 208 3.23 15.32 3.20
C ARG A 208 2.54 15.98 4.41
N LEU A 209 2.53 15.33 5.55
CA LEU A 209 1.93 15.81 6.79
C LEU A 209 3.03 16.34 7.71
N GLU A 210 2.70 17.36 8.50
CA GLU A 210 3.55 17.76 9.62
C GLU A 210 3.42 16.72 10.74
N THR A 211 4.53 16.11 11.13
CA THR A 211 4.59 15.13 12.22
C THR A 211 5.31 15.70 13.43
N VAL A 212 5.23 14.99 14.56
CA VAL A 212 6.02 15.31 15.75
C VAL A 212 7.50 15.24 15.39
N ILE A 213 8.27 16.22 15.88
CA ILE A 213 9.72 16.28 15.73
C ILE A 213 10.31 15.50 16.90
N GLU A 214 10.84 14.32 16.59
CA GLU A 214 11.37 13.39 17.59
C GLU A 214 12.89 13.47 17.69
N THR A 215 13.55 13.97 16.64
CA THR A 215 15.01 14.07 16.56
C THR A 215 15.51 15.51 16.53
N TYR A 216 16.73 15.72 17.00
CA TYR A 216 17.36 17.03 16.99
C TYR A 216 17.66 17.54 15.56
N ASP A 217 17.98 16.65 14.63
CA ASP A 217 18.26 17.03 13.24
C ASP A 217 16.99 17.53 12.52
N GLU A 218 15.84 16.92 12.79
CA GLU A 218 14.54 17.40 12.33
C GLU A 218 14.19 18.76 12.94
N PHE A 219 14.51 18.95 14.23
CA PHE A 219 14.37 20.25 14.89
C PHE A 219 15.21 21.34 14.20
N LEU A 220 16.48 21.07 13.88
CA LEU A 220 17.33 22.02 13.15
C LEU A 220 16.82 22.33 11.74
N LYS A 221 16.29 21.33 11.02
CA LYS A 221 15.64 21.54 9.71
C LYS A 221 14.41 22.43 9.84
N ALA A 222 13.57 22.19 10.85
CA ALA A 222 12.40 23.02 11.11
C ALA A 222 12.81 24.46 11.47
N LEU A 223 13.80 24.62 12.34
CA LEU A 223 14.32 25.91 12.79
C LEU A 223 14.91 26.71 11.62
N SER A 224 15.82 26.12 10.85
CA SER A 224 16.43 26.78 9.68
C SER A 224 15.38 27.16 8.63
N SER A 225 14.35 26.34 8.42
CA SER A 225 13.25 26.68 7.51
C SER A 225 12.42 27.88 8.00
N SER A 226 12.23 28.01 9.31
CA SER A 226 11.50 29.14 9.89
C SER A 226 12.34 30.41 9.90
N VAL A 227 13.64 30.32 10.20
CA VAL A 227 14.57 31.46 10.18
C VAL A 227 14.61 32.14 8.79
N LYS A 228 14.55 31.37 7.70
CA LYS A 228 14.50 31.91 6.32
C LYS A 228 13.33 32.85 6.05
N GLN A 229 12.26 32.79 6.84
CA GLN A 229 11.06 33.62 6.65
C GLN A 229 11.06 34.87 7.53
N LEU A 230 12.08 35.04 8.38
CA LEU A 230 12.17 36.11 9.37
C LEU A 230 13.19 37.18 8.92
N LYS A 231 13.08 38.38 9.49
CA LYS A 231 13.98 39.48 9.15
C LYS A 231 15.31 39.35 9.89
N LEU A 232 16.39 39.61 9.15
CA LEU A 232 17.74 39.68 9.69
C LEU A 232 17.84 40.72 10.81
N GLY A 233 18.51 40.36 11.90
CA GLY A 233 18.71 41.23 13.07
C GLY A 233 17.54 41.30 14.05
N GLU A 234 16.41 40.64 13.78
CA GLU A 234 15.35 40.52 14.80
C GLU A 234 15.77 39.56 15.92
N THR A 235 15.37 39.91 17.15
CA THR A 235 15.64 39.15 18.36
C THR A 235 14.36 38.53 18.89
N MET A 236 14.35 37.21 19.07
CA MET A 236 13.16 36.49 19.55
C MET A 236 13.52 35.13 20.18
N SER A 237 12.57 34.51 20.88
CA SER A 237 12.73 33.18 21.48
C SER A 237 12.58 32.07 20.43
N VAL A 238 13.14 30.88 20.68
CA VAL A 238 12.97 29.70 19.80
C VAL A 238 11.49 29.38 19.55
N ALA A 239 10.65 29.55 20.57
CA ALA A 239 9.20 29.37 20.46
C ALA A 239 8.57 30.30 19.41
N ASN A 240 9.03 31.56 19.34
CA ASN A 240 8.56 32.54 18.37
C ASN A 240 9.15 32.30 16.98
N ILE A 241 10.43 31.89 16.90
CA ILE A 241 11.07 31.50 15.62
C ILE A 241 10.30 30.36 14.98
N LEU A 242 9.93 29.32 15.74
CA LEU A 242 9.17 28.19 15.23
C LEU A 242 7.72 28.55 14.87
N GLY A 243 7.14 29.55 15.51
CA GLY A 243 5.76 29.98 15.29
C GLY A 243 4.78 28.80 15.43
N ARG A 244 3.99 28.52 14.39
CA ARG A 244 3.03 27.39 14.38
C ARG A 244 3.71 26.03 14.56
N LYS A 245 4.95 25.87 14.09
CA LYS A 245 5.70 24.59 14.17
C LYS A 245 6.12 24.24 15.60
N ARG A 246 6.00 25.18 16.56
CA ARG A 246 6.22 24.90 17.98
C ARG A 246 5.41 23.71 18.47
N ARG A 247 4.17 23.53 17.97
CA ARG A 247 3.29 22.40 18.34
C ARG A 247 3.92 21.04 18.07
N LEU A 248 4.81 20.96 17.09
CA LEU A 248 5.47 19.73 16.65
C LEU A 248 6.62 19.32 17.58
N VAL A 249 7.12 20.24 18.42
CA VAL A 249 8.33 20.01 19.25
C VAL A 249 8.03 20.11 20.76
N THR A 250 6.77 20.30 21.13
CA THR A 250 6.33 20.70 22.49
C THR A 250 6.95 19.86 23.62
N GLN A 251 7.05 18.54 23.47
CA GLN A 251 7.56 17.65 24.53
C GLN A 251 9.09 17.70 24.65
N SER A 252 9.80 17.95 23.56
CA SER A 252 11.28 17.92 23.48
C SER A 252 11.89 19.32 23.35
N LEU A 253 11.08 20.38 23.39
CA LEU A 253 11.55 21.74 23.13
C LEU A 253 12.69 22.13 24.09
N THR A 254 12.53 21.85 25.38
CA THR A 254 13.53 22.21 26.39
C THR A 254 14.86 21.49 26.18
N SER A 255 14.83 20.19 25.85
CA SER A 255 16.05 19.42 25.63
C SER A 255 16.74 19.79 24.32
N PHE A 256 15.98 20.06 23.27
CA PHE A 256 16.52 20.55 21.99
C PHE A 256 17.05 21.98 22.10
N GLU A 257 16.40 22.85 22.88
CA GLU A 257 16.87 24.21 23.11
C GLU A 257 18.19 24.22 23.90
N ALA A 258 18.32 23.38 24.93
CA ALA A 258 19.60 23.22 25.64
C ALA A 258 20.73 22.80 24.67
N LYS A 259 20.48 21.79 23.85
CA LYS A 259 21.45 21.34 22.83
C LYS A 259 21.74 22.41 21.77
N LEU A 260 20.74 23.20 21.38
CA LEU A 260 20.90 24.33 20.46
C LEU A 260 21.83 25.41 21.02
N ILE A 261 21.71 25.72 22.32
CA ILE A 261 22.60 26.68 22.99
C ILE A 261 24.05 26.16 22.95
N ASP A 262 24.25 24.87 23.23
CA ASP A 262 25.57 24.23 23.15
C ASP A 262 26.15 24.29 21.73
N ASP A 263 25.35 23.96 20.71
CA ASP A 263 25.79 23.96 19.30
C ASP A 263 26.09 25.37 18.77
N ILE A 264 25.34 26.39 19.21
CA ILE A 264 25.65 27.80 18.89
C ILE A 264 26.95 28.21 19.59
N SER A 265 27.13 27.83 20.85
CA SER A 265 28.35 28.15 21.63
C SER A 265 29.59 27.47 21.06
N ALA A 266 29.44 26.27 20.48
CA ALA A 266 30.48 25.56 19.75
C ALA A 266 30.77 26.12 18.35
N GLY A 267 29.93 27.03 17.84
CA GLY A 267 30.07 27.61 16.50
C GLY A 267 29.53 26.72 15.37
N ASN A 268 28.78 25.66 15.69
CA ASN A 268 28.19 24.74 14.70
C ASN A 268 27.01 25.37 13.95
N ILE A 269 26.42 26.44 14.50
CA ILE A 269 25.23 27.10 13.97
C ILE A 269 25.53 28.58 13.75
N ALA A 270 25.62 28.99 12.48
CA ALA A 270 25.98 30.36 12.10
C ALA A 270 24.78 31.32 11.97
N TYR A 271 23.56 30.78 11.74
CA TYR A 271 22.37 31.56 11.43
C TYR A 271 21.59 32.06 12.66
N LEU A 272 22.05 31.73 13.88
CA LEU A 272 21.51 32.24 15.14
C LEU A 272 22.66 32.65 16.07
N LYS A 273 22.46 33.73 16.82
CA LYS A 273 23.39 34.17 17.88
C LYS A 273 22.66 34.24 19.22
N LEU A 274 23.33 33.80 20.28
CA LEU A 274 22.85 33.97 21.65
C LEU A 274 22.92 35.45 22.03
N GLU A 275 21.81 36.01 22.50
CA GLU A 275 21.73 37.42 22.88
C GLU A 275 21.57 37.59 24.39
N LYS A 276 20.33 37.72 24.89
CA LYS A 276 20.04 37.93 26.32
C LYS A 276 18.98 36.96 26.82
N ILE A 277 18.99 36.74 28.13
CA ILE A 277 17.94 36.01 28.85
C ILE A 277 16.93 37.04 29.38
N GLU A 278 15.66 36.89 29.03
CA GLU A 278 14.57 37.68 29.59
C GLU A 278 13.71 36.85 30.54
N LYS A 279 13.33 37.45 31.68
CA LYS A 279 12.36 36.85 32.59
C LYS A 279 10.95 37.19 32.15
N ILE A 280 10.24 36.19 31.64
CA ILE A 280 8.83 36.30 31.24
C ILE A 280 8.05 35.29 32.08
N ASP A 281 7.04 35.76 32.82
CA ASP A 281 6.20 34.94 33.73
C ASP A 281 7.01 34.08 34.72
N GLY A 282 8.12 34.61 35.23
CA GLY A 282 8.99 33.93 36.19
C GLY A 282 9.88 32.83 35.61
N ARG A 283 9.91 32.68 34.28
CA ARG A 283 10.81 31.75 33.57
C ARG A 283 11.88 32.52 32.81
N ASP A 284 13.10 32.00 32.84
CA ASP A 284 14.22 32.50 32.07
C ASP A 284 14.07 32.02 30.62
N ILE A 285 13.87 32.96 29.68
CA ILE A 285 13.73 32.68 28.24
C ILE A 285 14.94 33.22 27.50
N GLN A 286 15.67 32.35 26.81
CA GLN A 286 16.78 32.73 25.95
C GLN A 286 16.25 33.40 24.68
N LEU A 287 16.80 34.56 24.35
CA LEU A 287 16.56 35.23 23.07
C LEU A 287 17.73 35.03 22.11
N TYR A 288 17.39 34.96 20.83
CA TYR A 288 18.32 34.70 19.74
C TYR A 288 18.20 35.78 18.68
N THR A 289 19.32 36.29 18.20
CA THR A 289 19.38 37.20 17.05
C THR A 289 19.46 36.39 15.76
N ILE A 290 18.66 36.78 14.76
CA ILE A 290 18.60 36.12 13.46
C ILE A 290 19.76 36.58 12.56
N GLY A 291 20.60 35.63 12.15
CA GLY A 291 21.70 35.83 11.20
C GLY A 291 21.39 35.30 9.79
N GLU A 292 22.36 35.40 8.88
CA GLU A 292 22.20 34.85 7.52
C GLU A 292 22.26 33.32 7.52
N VAL A 293 21.28 32.69 6.89
CA VAL A 293 21.33 31.25 6.59
C VAL A 293 22.23 31.08 5.36
N SER A 294 23.46 30.60 5.55
CA SER A 294 24.30 30.17 4.44
C SER A 294 23.53 29.12 3.61
N LYS A 295 23.36 29.36 2.31
CA LYS A 295 22.72 28.39 1.42
C LYS A 295 23.50 27.08 1.49
N PRO A 296 22.87 25.93 1.79
CA PRO A 296 23.51 24.65 1.48
C PRO A 296 23.71 24.58 -0.04
N GLN A 297 24.91 24.23 -0.50
CA GLN A 297 25.12 23.77 -1.87
C GLN A 297 24.35 22.46 -2.03
N VAL A 298 23.15 22.53 -2.59
CA VAL A 298 22.41 21.35 -3.04
C VAL A 298 22.92 21.06 -4.44
N ASN A 299 23.58 19.91 -4.61
CA ASN A 299 23.84 19.35 -5.94
C ASN A 299 22.47 19.01 -6.57
N GLU A 300 22.14 19.68 -7.67
CA GLU A 300 20.90 19.54 -8.45
C GLU A 300 20.83 18.22 -9.26
N GLU A 301 21.27 17.08 -8.73
CA GLU A 301 21.28 15.82 -9.50
C GLU A 301 20.09 14.88 -9.28
N ASP A 302 19.15 15.17 -8.37
CA ASP A 302 18.05 14.24 -8.05
C ASP A 302 16.63 14.73 -8.45
N GLU A 303 16.49 15.77 -9.28
CA GLU A 303 15.17 16.32 -9.67
C GLU A 303 14.62 15.88 -11.05
N PHE A 304 15.30 14.99 -11.78
CA PHE A 304 14.80 14.50 -13.07
C PHE A 304 14.92 12.98 -13.24
N SER A 305 13.97 12.23 -12.67
CA SER A 305 13.66 10.88 -13.15
C SER A 305 12.21 10.46 -12.91
N PHE A 306 11.25 11.30 -13.31
CA PHE A 306 9.85 10.88 -13.45
C PHE A 306 9.19 11.60 -14.64
N LEU A 307 9.43 11.06 -15.83
CA LEU A 307 8.50 11.07 -16.96
C LEU A 307 8.26 9.62 -17.38
#